data_AF-A0A7Y8X6Q0-F1
#
_entry.id   AF-A0A7Y8X6Q0-F1
#
_cell.length_a   1.000
_cell.length_b   1.000
_cell.length_c   1.000
_cell.angle_alpha   90.00
_cell.angle_beta   90.00
_cell.angle_gamma   90.00
#
_symmetry.space_group_name_H-M   'P 1'
#
loop_
_entity.id
_entity.type
_entity.pdbx_description
1 polymer ?
#
loop_
_entity_poly.entity_id
_entity_poly.type
_entity_poly.pdbx_seq_one_letter_code
_entity_poly.pdbx_strand_id
1 'polypeptide(L)'
;NRLGAATGVTLPATLIFDYPSAAALTAFLRDELQGTQAEIAGPVTVAVDDDPIAIVAMSCRFPGGVRTPEDLWQLLASGGDAIGEFPADRGWDLERLYSPDP
;
A
#
# COMPACT_ATOMS: atom_id res chain seq x y z
N ASN A 1 -45.07 -4.52 -7.81
CA ASN A 1 -43.94 -4.94 -6.96
C ASN A 1 -43.07 -3.72 -6.68
N ARG A 2 -43.20 -3.07 -5.51
CA ARG A 2 -42.47 -1.81 -5.20
C ARG A 2 -40.97 -2.03 -4.96
N LEU A 3 -40.60 -3.17 -4.38
CA LEU A 3 -39.22 -3.50 -4.07
C LEU A 3 -38.39 -3.71 -5.34
N GLY A 4 -38.91 -4.50 -6.30
CA GLY A 4 -38.24 -4.69 -7.59
C GLY A 4 -38.11 -3.39 -8.41
N ALA A 5 -39.08 -2.48 -8.29
CA ALA A 5 -39.00 -1.16 -8.92
C ALA A 5 -37.94 -0.24 -8.27
N ALA A 6 -37.70 -0.39 -6.97
CA ALA A 6 -36.70 0.40 -6.24
C ALA A 6 -35.28 -0.15 -6.40
N THR A 7 -35.12 -1.47 -6.54
CA THR A 7 -33.81 -2.14 -6.65
C THR A 7 -33.39 -2.39 -8.10
N GLY A 8 -34.31 -2.35 -9.06
CA GLY A 8 -34.03 -2.70 -10.46
C GLY A 8 -33.80 -4.20 -10.70
N VAL A 9 -33.88 -5.03 -9.66
CA VAL A 9 -33.71 -6.48 -9.73
C VAL A 9 -35.02 -7.14 -10.12
N THR A 10 -34.97 -8.14 -11.01
CA THR A 10 -36.16 -8.96 -11.33
C THR A 10 -36.39 -9.95 -10.20
N LEU A 11 -37.40 -9.67 -9.38
CA LEU A 11 -37.71 -10.43 -8.16
C LEU A 11 -38.74 -11.53 -8.44
N PRO A 12 -38.41 -12.83 -8.22
CA PRO A 12 -39.38 -13.92 -8.31
C PRO A 12 -40.54 -13.76 -7.33
N ALA A 13 -41.72 -14.24 -7.72
CA ALA A 13 -42.90 -14.20 -6.85
C ALA A 13 -42.78 -15.12 -5.61
N THR A 14 -41.81 -16.03 -5.60
CA THR A 14 -41.58 -17.00 -4.51
C THR A 14 -40.62 -16.51 -3.42
N LEU A 15 -40.04 -15.32 -3.56
CA LEU A 15 -38.97 -14.81 -2.67
C LEU A 15 -39.32 -14.85 -1.18
N ILE A 16 -40.59 -14.67 -0.82
CA ILE A 16 -41.01 -14.70 0.60
C ILE A 16 -40.97 -16.11 1.20
N PHE A 17 -41.06 -17.14 0.36
CA PHE A 17 -40.92 -18.54 0.77
C PHE A 17 -39.44 -18.94 0.85
N ASP A 18 -38.63 -18.44 -0.09
CA ASP A 18 -37.20 -18.74 -0.17
C ASP A 18 -36.38 -17.97 0.88
N TYR A 19 -36.83 -16.75 1.22
CA TYR A 19 -36.20 -15.85 2.20
C TYR A 19 -37.23 -15.35 3.23
N PRO A 20 -37.67 -16.21 4.17
CA PRO A 20 -38.80 -15.93 5.06
C PRO A 20 -38.52 -14.91 6.16
N SER A 21 -37.35 -14.26 6.15
CA SER A 21 -37.00 -13.19 7.08
C SER A 21 -36.46 -11.97 6.34
N ALA A 22 -36.70 -10.78 6.91
CA ALA A 22 -36.15 -9.53 6.37
C ALA A 22 -34.62 -9.55 6.26
N ALA A 23 -33.93 -10.23 7.19
CA ALA A 23 -32.48 -10.40 7.15
C ALA A 23 -32.03 -11.27 5.97
N ALA A 24 -32.69 -12.42 5.76
CA ALA A 24 -32.40 -13.32 4.65
C ALA A 24 -32.66 -12.65 3.29
N LEU A 25 -33.78 -11.91 3.16
CA LEU A 25 -34.10 -11.16 1.95
C LEU A 25 -33.09 -10.03 1.70
N THR A 26 -32.64 -9.34 2.76
CA THR A 26 -31.63 -8.27 2.63
C THR A 26 -30.27 -8.84 2.18
N ALA A 27 -29.89 -10.01 2.68
CA ALA A 27 -28.66 -10.69 2.26
C ALA A 27 -28.72 -11.08 0.78
N PHE A 28 -29.83 -11.67 0.33
CA PHE A 28 -30.05 -12.01 -1.07
C PHE A 28 -30.02 -10.77 -1.99
N LEU A 29 -30.73 -9.70 -1.61
CA LEU A 29 -30.73 -8.46 -2.41
C LEU A 29 -29.36 -7.82 -2.47
N ARG A 30 -28.56 -7.91 -1.40
CA ARG A 30 -27.19 -7.40 -1.38
C ARG A 30 -26.31 -8.12 -2.41
N ASP A 31 -26.44 -9.44 -2.49
CA ASP A 31 -25.71 -10.28 -3.44
C ASP A 31 -26.11 -9.95 -4.90
N GLU A 32 -27.41 -9.89 -5.18
CA GLU A 32 -27.94 -9.54 -6.50
C GLU A 32 -27.58 -8.11 -6.93
N LEU A 33 -27.60 -7.14 -6.01
CA LEU A 33 -27.31 -5.73 -6.30
C LEU A 33 -25.81 -5.45 -6.46
N GLN A 34 -24.95 -6.21 -5.78
CA GLN A 34 -23.51 -6.15 -6.00
C GLN A 34 -23.13 -6.77 -7.36
N GLY A 35 -24.09 -7.49 -7.98
CA GLY A 35 -23.83 -8.41 -9.07
C GLY A 35 -22.92 -9.55 -8.59
N THR A 36 -22.77 -10.58 -9.41
CA THR A 36 -21.48 -11.27 -9.39
C THR A 36 -20.46 -10.22 -9.83
N GLN A 37 -19.95 -9.43 -8.88
CA GLN A 37 -18.58 -8.99 -8.99
C GLN A 37 -17.85 -10.31 -8.99
N ALA A 38 -17.66 -10.87 -10.19
CA ALA A 38 -16.66 -11.88 -10.42
C ALA A 38 -15.51 -11.33 -9.62
N GLU A 39 -15.09 -12.07 -8.58
CA GLU A 39 -13.85 -11.78 -7.92
C GLU A 39 -12.89 -11.68 -9.10
N ILE A 40 -12.58 -10.43 -9.51
CA ILE A 40 -11.75 -10.21 -10.67
C ILE A 40 -10.45 -10.63 -10.07
N ALA A 41 -10.13 -11.92 -10.21
CA ALA A 41 -8.78 -12.40 -10.07
C ALA A 41 -8.01 -11.39 -10.92
N GLY A 42 -7.28 -10.50 -10.23
CA GLY A 42 -6.51 -9.47 -10.91
C GLY A 42 -5.74 -10.17 -12.03
N PRO A 43 -5.59 -9.53 -13.20
CA PRO A 43 -4.96 -10.18 -14.33
C PRO A 43 -3.73 -10.93 -13.84
N VAL A 44 -3.70 -12.24 -14.07
CA VAL A 44 -2.53 -13.05 -13.73
C VAL A 44 -1.45 -12.59 -14.70
N THR A 45 -0.67 -11.61 -14.25
CA THR A 45 0.44 -11.05 -15.01
C THR A 45 1.53 -12.11 -15.06
N VAL A 46 1.76 -12.65 -16.25
CA VAL A 46 2.97 -13.42 -16.53
C VAL A 46 4.11 -12.42 -16.54
N ALA A 47 5.06 -12.56 -15.63
CA ALA A 47 6.26 -11.73 -15.62
C ALA A 47 6.97 -11.91 -16.98
N VAL A 48 7.04 -10.83 -17.75
CA VAL A 48 7.87 -10.73 -18.95
C VAL A 48 9.17 -10.04 -18.56
N ASP A 49 10.29 -10.37 -19.20
CA ASP A 49 11.60 -9.80 -18.85
C ASP A 49 11.63 -8.26 -18.94
N ASP A 50 10.74 -7.67 -19.74
CA ASP A 50 10.58 -6.21 -19.92
C ASP A 50 9.45 -5.59 -19.08
N ASP A 51 8.95 -6.25 -18.03
CA ASP A 51 7.88 -5.70 -17.18
C ASP A 51 8.43 -4.59 -16.26
N PRO A 52 8.05 -3.31 -16.47
CA PRO A 52 8.67 -2.21 -15.74
C PRO A 52 8.23 -2.19 -14.26
N ILE A 53 9.20 -2.08 -13.36
CA ILE A 53 8.93 -1.98 -11.92
C ILE A 53 8.60 -0.54 -11.54
N ALA A 54 7.39 -0.31 -11.03
CA ALA A 54 6.99 0.97 -10.48
C ALA A 54 7.49 1.14 -9.03
N ILE A 55 8.26 2.20 -8.79
CA ILE A 55 8.59 2.66 -7.43
C ILE A 55 7.50 3.66 -7.01
N VAL A 56 6.60 3.22 -6.12
CA VAL A 56 5.41 4.01 -5.74
C VAL A 56 5.63 4.88 -4.49
N ALA A 57 6.67 4.61 -3.70
CA ALA A 57 7.00 5.37 -2.50
C ALA A 57 8.47 5.19 -2.11
N MET A 58 8.99 6.11 -1.29
CA MET A 58 10.33 6.02 -0.71
C MET A 58 10.39 6.68 0.67
N SER A 59 11.32 6.21 1.52
CA SER A 59 11.63 6.80 2.82
C SER A 59 13.11 6.56 3.13
N CYS A 60 13.75 7.43 3.93
CA CYS A 60 15.18 7.29 4.19
C CYS A 60 15.68 7.93 5.49
N ARG A 61 16.91 7.55 5.86
CA ARG A 61 17.74 8.16 6.90
C ARG A 61 19.17 8.20 6.38
N PHE A 62 19.73 9.40 6.23
CA PHE A 62 21.09 9.58 5.74
C PHE A 62 21.90 10.51 6.67
N PRO A 63 23.23 10.56 6.53
CA PRO A 63 24.08 11.55 7.22
C PRO A 63 23.60 12.99 6.99
N GLY A 64 24.11 13.93 7.80
CA GLY A 64 23.70 15.33 7.72
C GLY A 64 22.27 15.61 8.22
N GLY A 65 21.69 14.67 8.99
CA GLY A 65 20.37 14.86 9.60
C GLY A 65 19.18 14.63 8.66
N VAL A 66 19.39 14.02 7.49
CA VAL A 66 18.34 13.72 6.50
C VAL A 66 17.39 12.64 7.03
N ARG A 67 16.10 12.99 7.15
CA ARG A 67 15.03 12.10 7.64
C ARG A 67 13.92 11.88 6.61
N THR A 68 13.95 12.56 5.47
CA THR A 68 12.97 12.39 4.41
C THR A 68 13.64 12.44 3.04
N PRO A 69 12.97 11.91 1.98
CA PRO A 69 13.42 12.11 0.60
C PRO A 69 13.56 13.60 0.23
N GLU A 70 12.73 14.47 0.80
CA GLU A 70 12.78 15.91 0.57
C GLU A 70 14.05 16.53 1.21
N ASP A 71 14.40 16.11 2.43
CA ASP A 71 15.64 16.56 3.08
C ASP A 71 16.86 16.15 2.26
N LEU A 72 16.84 14.93 1.69
CA LEU A 72 17.91 14.46 0.81
C LEU A 72 18.01 15.33 -0.45
N TRP A 73 16.87 15.64 -1.06
CA TRP A 73 16.83 16.49 -2.25
C TRP A 73 17.39 17.88 -1.96
N GLN A 74 17.02 18.50 -0.84
CA GLN A 74 17.54 19.80 -0.43
C GLN A 74 19.06 19.79 -0.20
N LEU A 75 19.59 18.73 0.43
CA LEU A 75 21.04 18.55 0.61
C LEU A 75 21.77 18.50 -0.74
N LEU A 76 21.28 17.69 -1.69
CA LEU A 76 21.89 17.56 -3.02
C LEU A 76 21.79 18.84 -3.84
N ALA A 77 20.60 19.47 -3.86
CA ALA A 77 20.36 20.69 -4.62
C ALA A 77 21.17 21.88 -4.11
N SER A 78 21.46 21.93 -2.81
CA SER A 78 22.35 22.93 -2.20
C SER A 78 23.84 22.60 -2.33
N GLY A 79 24.18 21.39 -2.78
CA GLY A 79 25.57 20.89 -2.83
C GLY A 79 26.18 20.71 -1.43
N GLY A 80 25.36 20.39 -0.42
CA GLY A 80 25.81 20.25 0.96
C GLY A 80 26.66 19.00 1.19
N ASP A 81 27.67 19.14 2.07
CA ASP A 81 28.49 18.04 2.55
C ASP A 81 27.91 17.46 3.84
N ALA A 82 27.78 16.14 3.90
CA ALA A 82 27.24 15.40 5.05
C ALA A 82 28.30 14.56 5.78
N ILE A 83 29.59 14.71 5.42
CA ILE A 83 30.69 14.13 6.17
C ILE A 83 30.76 14.80 7.54
N GLY A 84 30.81 13.96 8.57
CA GLY A 84 30.90 14.39 9.96
C GLY A 84 32.05 13.73 10.68
N GLU A 85 32.31 14.21 11.90
CA GLU A 85 33.26 13.57 12.80
C GLU A 85 32.83 12.14 13.14
N PHE A 86 33.82 11.37 13.56
CA PHE A 86 33.60 10.01 14.00
C PHE A 86 32.71 9.99 15.25
N PRO A 87 31.69 9.10 15.33
CA PRO A 87 30.74 9.14 16.41
C PRO A 87 31.36 8.73 17.76
N ALA A 88 31.27 9.61 18.77
CA ALA A 88 31.75 9.36 20.13
C ALA A 88 30.76 8.56 21.01
N ASP A 89 29.55 8.33 20.51
CA ASP A 89 28.42 7.75 21.26
C ASP A 89 28.14 6.27 20.90
N ARG A 90 29.05 5.62 20.17
CA ARG A 90 28.90 4.20 19.74
C ARG A 90 29.71 3.21 20.58
N GLY A 91 30.41 3.70 21.62
CA GLY A 91 31.25 2.87 22.49
C GLY A 91 32.53 2.37 21.82
N TRP A 92 33.01 3.08 20.79
CA TRP A 92 34.23 2.71 20.08
C TRP A 92 35.45 3.36 20.74
N ASP A 93 36.52 2.58 20.92
CA ASP A 93 37.80 3.06 21.44
C ASP A 93 38.63 3.63 20.27
N LEU A 94 38.39 4.90 19.95
CA LEU A 94 38.97 5.57 18.77
C LEU A 94 40.50 5.61 18.81
N GLU A 95 41.08 5.69 20.01
CA GLU A 95 42.53 5.70 20.19
C GLU A 95 43.17 4.36 19.80
N ARG A 96 42.46 3.24 19.99
CA ARG A 96 42.90 1.92 19.50
C ARG A 96 42.56 1.65 18.05
N LEU A 97 41.52 2.28 17.50
CA LEU A 97 41.03 2.05 16.14
C LEU A 97 41.83 2.82 15.07
N TYR A 98 42.46 3.94 15.43
CA TYR A 98 43.26 4.73 14.51
C TYR A 98 44.73 4.28 14.52
N SER A 99 45.21 3.74 13.39
CA SER A 99 46.65 3.53 13.13
C SER A 99 47.09 4.51 12.04
N PRO A 100 48.03 5.43 12.32
CA PRO A 100 48.59 6.33 11.30
C PRO A 100 49.57 5.62 10.34
N ASP A 101 49.99 4.40 10.64
CA ASP A 101 50.82 3.55 9.76
C ASP A 101 49.90 2.52 9.05
N PRO A 102 49.89 2.46 7.70
CA PRO A 102 48.94 1.67 6.91
C PRO A 102 49.15 0.16 6.97
#